data_AF-A0A6S7HYQ9-F1
#
_entry.id   AF-A0A6S7HYQ9-F1
#
_cell.length_a   1.000
_cell.length_b   1.000
_cell.length_c   1.000
_cell.angle_alpha   90.00
_cell.angle_beta   90.00
_cell.angle_gamma   90.00
#
_symmetry.space_group_name_H-M   'P 1'
#
loop_
_entity.id
_entity.type
_entity.pdbx_description
1 polymer ?
#
loop_
_entity_poly.entity_id
_entity_poly.type
_entity_poly.pdbx_seq_one_letter_code
_entity_poly.pdbx_strand_id
1 'polypeptide(L)'
;MAEHEEGNFLQQYFVTFLQEATRLTAEDSGLLNVPSAQGVNNEPSQNAITSQSDEPQGQLSNTIFLYNQNIPSITAINRERALGNFARRFTPYPTQSARAYVLSAISGKTWTHNFYCLANHEQCVSPTSDLKAKLEQAGLGEKRICFDRQASAIDVKAKLEEVYPKLQFGGGFDILRRVAQTKDLVFIRPPRSGYSVPFLRDKSILKQAMAFIRPIQSDLDMTPVAVMDSSEVSSH
;
A
#
# COMPACT_ATOMS: atom_id res chain seq x y z
N MET A 1 40.39 40.47 13.19
CA MET A 1 39.42 41.48 12.75
C MET A 1 38.95 41.11 11.35
N ALA A 2 37.80 40.44 11.25
CA ALA A 2 36.95 40.37 10.04
C ALA A 2 35.73 39.50 10.40
N GLU A 3 34.76 40.11 11.09
CA GLU A 3 33.37 39.63 11.15
C GLU A 3 32.53 40.48 10.20
N HIS A 4 31.35 39.94 9.83
CA HIS A 4 30.29 40.47 8.96
C HIS A 4 30.42 40.15 7.47
N GLU A 5 29.56 39.21 7.00
CA GLU A 5 28.54 39.46 5.95
C GLU A 5 27.77 38.15 5.62
N GLU A 6 26.80 37.72 6.44
CA GLU A 6 25.81 36.69 6.05
C GLU A 6 24.38 37.09 6.45
N GLY A 7 24.04 38.37 6.22
CA GLY A 7 22.80 38.99 6.72
C GLY A 7 21.74 39.36 5.70
N ASN A 8 21.84 38.98 4.42
CA ASN A 8 20.96 39.56 3.38
C ASN A 8 20.28 38.58 2.41
N PHE A 9 20.52 37.27 2.50
CA PHE A 9 19.95 36.33 1.51
C PHE A 9 18.52 35.89 1.85
N LEU A 10 18.13 35.84 3.13
CA LEU A 10 16.82 35.33 3.55
C LEU A 10 15.68 36.34 3.44
N GLN A 11 15.96 37.65 3.40
CA GLN A 11 14.90 38.65 3.25
C GLN A 11 14.40 38.77 1.81
N GLN A 12 15.26 38.50 0.81
CA GLN A 12 14.91 38.68 -0.59
C GLN A 12 13.95 37.59 -1.12
N TYR A 13 13.99 36.39 -0.53
CA TYR A 13 13.07 35.28 -0.85
C TYR A 13 11.69 35.41 -0.19
N PHE A 14 11.59 36.10 0.94
CA PHE A 14 10.31 36.26 1.65
C PHE A 14 9.36 37.23 0.92
N VAL A 15 9.92 38.29 0.32
CA VAL A 15 9.13 39.29 -0.42
C VAL A 15 8.58 38.71 -1.74
N THR A 16 9.36 37.89 -2.44
CA THR A 16 8.94 37.27 -3.70
C THR A 16 7.84 36.22 -3.49
N PHE A 17 7.90 35.44 -2.41
CA PHE A 17 6.87 34.45 -2.10
C PHE A 17 5.51 35.05 -1.75
N LEU A 18 5.49 36.17 -1.01
CA LEU A 18 4.22 36.84 -0.66
C LEU A 18 3.55 37.53 -1.85
N GLN A 19 4.33 37.98 -2.83
CA GLN A 19 3.81 38.62 -4.03
C GLN A 19 3.15 37.62 -5.00
N GLU A 20 3.59 36.35 -4.98
CA GLU A 20 3.00 35.26 -5.78
C GLU A 20 1.71 34.72 -5.16
N ALA A 21 1.63 34.65 -3.82
CA ALA A 21 0.44 34.18 -3.10
C ALA A 21 -0.79 35.10 -3.30
N THR A 22 -0.58 36.39 -3.56
CA THR A 22 -1.68 37.36 -3.76
C THR A 22 -2.28 37.27 -5.18
N ARG A 23 -1.57 36.67 -6.14
CA ARG A 23 -2.01 36.57 -7.54
C ARG A 23 -2.95 35.39 -7.81
N LEU A 24 -3.00 34.41 -6.90
CA LEU A 24 -3.80 33.19 -7.05
C LEU A 24 -5.23 33.30 -6.48
N THR A 25 -5.61 34.44 -5.90
CA THR A 25 -6.96 34.66 -5.34
C THR A 25 -7.84 35.57 -6.19
N ALA A 26 -7.43 35.90 -7.42
CA ALA A 26 -8.12 36.90 -8.26
C ALA A 26 -8.74 36.34 -9.56
N GLU A 27 -8.72 35.03 -9.81
CA GLU A 27 -9.28 34.43 -11.04
C GLU A 27 -10.32 33.34 -10.79
N ASP A 28 -11.32 33.61 -9.94
CA ASP A 28 -12.57 32.84 -9.95
C ASP A 28 -13.78 33.74 -9.76
N SER A 29 -14.16 34.42 -10.85
CA SER A 29 -15.50 35.01 -11.00
C SER A 29 -15.93 34.90 -12.45
N GLY A 30 -16.36 33.69 -12.82
CA GLY A 30 -16.97 33.38 -14.10
C GLY A 30 -18.17 32.44 -13.93
N LEU A 31 -19.30 32.95 -13.41
CA LEU A 31 -20.59 32.28 -13.51
C LEU A 31 -21.59 33.15 -14.27
N LEU A 32 -22.04 32.63 -15.41
CA LEU A 32 -23.43 32.58 -15.89
C LEU A 32 -23.40 32.13 -17.35
N ASN A 33 -23.89 30.92 -17.67
CA ASN A 33 -25.14 30.79 -18.42
C ASN A 33 -25.58 29.33 -18.59
N VAL A 34 -26.87 29.12 -18.41
CA VAL A 34 -27.63 27.87 -18.56
C VAL A 34 -28.21 27.80 -19.98
N PRO A 35 -28.37 26.61 -20.57
CA PRO A 35 -29.53 26.37 -21.43
C PRO A 35 -30.28 25.11 -20.95
N SER A 36 -31.51 25.22 -20.44
CA SER A 36 -32.78 25.31 -21.19
C SER A 36 -33.08 24.06 -22.00
N ALA A 37 -33.94 23.21 -21.43
CA ALA A 37 -34.56 22.05 -22.05
C ALA A 37 -35.91 22.42 -22.69
N GLN A 38 -36.20 21.86 -23.86
CA GLN A 38 -37.52 21.58 -24.47
C GLN A 38 -37.25 20.73 -25.73
N GLY A 39 -37.60 19.43 -25.78
CA GLY A 39 -38.84 18.90 -26.38
C GLY A 39 -38.60 18.52 -27.86
N VAL A 40 -39.14 17.50 -28.54
CA VAL A 40 -40.34 16.64 -28.43
C VAL A 40 -40.26 15.56 -29.56
N ASN A 41 -40.78 14.34 -29.31
CA ASN A 41 -41.36 13.30 -30.21
C ASN A 41 -40.57 12.27 -31.08
N ASN A 42 -40.82 10.99 -30.71
CA ASN A 42 -41.39 9.85 -31.46
C ASN A 42 -40.62 9.03 -32.53
N GLU A 43 -40.25 7.80 -32.13
CA GLU A 43 -40.55 6.43 -32.67
C GLU A 43 -41.05 6.23 -34.13
N PRO A 44 -41.11 4.97 -34.66
CA PRO A 44 -40.23 3.78 -34.52
C PRO A 44 -40.00 3.05 -35.87
N SER A 45 -39.24 1.95 -35.90
CA SER A 45 -39.48 0.84 -36.85
C SER A 45 -38.89 -0.48 -36.35
N GLN A 46 -39.75 -1.50 -36.42
CA GLN A 46 -39.58 -2.88 -35.96
C GLN A 46 -38.93 -3.80 -37.01
N ASN A 47 -38.76 -5.07 -36.60
CA ASN A 47 -38.75 -6.34 -37.36
C ASN A 47 -37.39 -7.07 -37.31
N ALA A 48 -37.26 -8.38 -37.09
CA ALA A 48 -38.22 -9.47 -36.94
C ALA A 48 -37.55 -10.70 -36.25
N ILE A 49 -38.45 -11.57 -35.77
CA ILE A 49 -38.28 -12.91 -35.19
C ILE A 49 -37.67 -13.91 -36.20
N THR A 50 -36.86 -14.88 -35.73
CA THR A 50 -36.87 -16.28 -36.24
C THR A 50 -36.24 -17.23 -35.21
N SER A 51 -37.06 -18.19 -34.76
CA SER A 51 -36.66 -19.41 -34.03
C SER A 51 -36.53 -20.56 -35.02
N GLN A 52 -35.50 -21.40 -34.91
CA GLN A 52 -35.53 -22.75 -35.46
C GLN A 52 -34.83 -23.74 -34.51
N SER A 53 -35.61 -24.75 -34.13
CA SER A 53 -35.29 -25.99 -33.43
C SER A 53 -34.90 -27.07 -34.43
N ASP A 54 -33.98 -27.97 -34.09
CA ASP A 54 -33.93 -29.35 -34.60
C ASP A 54 -32.99 -30.26 -33.74
N GLU A 55 -33.49 -31.43 -33.36
CA GLU A 55 -32.83 -32.64 -32.82
C GLU A 55 -33.50 -33.86 -33.51
N PRO A 56 -33.04 -35.14 -33.43
CA PRO A 56 -31.72 -35.75 -33.15
C PRO A 56 -31.37 -36.93 -34.12
N GLN A 57 -30.23 -37.62 -33.89
CA GLN A 57 -30.03 -39.11 -33.89
C GLN A 57 -28.71 -39.63 -34.51
N GLY A 58 -28.02 -40.51 -33.77
CA GLY A 58 -26.99 -41.43 -34.29
C GLY A 58 -25.91 -41.88 -33.28
N GLN A 59 -26.19 -42.93 -32.51
CA GLN A 59 -25.24 -43.69 -31.64
C GLN A 59 -24.16 -44.41 -32.50
N LEU A 60 -22.94 -44.72 -32.06
CA LEU A 60 -22.59 -45.83 -31.15
C LEU A 60 -21.06 -45.84 -30.81
N SER A 61 -20.76 -46.07 -29.52
CA SER A 61 -19.74 -46.93 -28.89
C SER A 61 -18.24 -46.74 -29.24
N ASN A 62 -17.34 -46.61 -28.26
CA ASN A 62 -16.86 -47.76 -27.46
C ASN A 62 -16.31 -47.41 -26.06
N THR A 63 -16.46 -48.42 -25.21
CA THR A 63 -16.33 -48.56 -23.75
C THR A 63 -14.90 -48.57 -23.16
N ILE A 64 -14.76 -47.84 -22.04
CA ILE A 64 -14.25 -48.24 -20.69
C ILE A 64 -12.87 -48.94 -20.57
N PHE A 65 -11.98 -48.33 -19.76
CA PHE A 65 -11.23 -49.05 -18.72
C PHE A 65 -11.25 -48.29 -17.38
N LEU A 66 -11.56 -49.04 -16.33
CA LEU A 66 -11.82 -48.64 -14.95
C LEU A 66 -10.52 -48.42 -14.16
N TYR A 67 -10.47 -47.40 -13.30
CA TYR A 67 -9.93 -47.57 -11.96
C TYR A 67 -10.75 -46.75 -10.95
N ASN A 68 -11.03 -47.41 -9.85
CA ASN A 68 -11.92 -47.04 -8.77
C ASN A 68 -11.36 -45.86 -7.96
N GLN A 69 -12.00 -44.68 -8.03
CA GLN A 69 -12.02 -43.71 -6.93
C GLN A 69 -13.33 -42.92 -6.97
N ASN A 70 -13.80 -42.59 -5.79
CA ASN A 70 -15.03 -41.93 -5.43
C ASN A 70 -15.18 -40.53 -6.10
N ILE A 71 -15.57 -40.46 -7.37
CA ILE A 71 -15.85 -39.18 -8.06
C ILE A 71 -17.29 -38.78 -7.75
N PRO A 72 -17.53 -37.72 -6.95
CA PRO A 72 -18.88 -37.24 -6.73
C PRO A 72 -19.49 -36.82 -8.06
N SER A 73 -20.69 -37.33 -8.37
CA SER A 73 -21.41 -36.99 -9.59
C SER A 73 -21.45 -35.48 -9.80
N ILE A 74 -21.29 -35.01 -11.04
CA ILE A 74 -21.32 -33.57 -11.37
C ILE A 74 -22.61 -32.91 -10.82
N THR A 75 -23.71 -33.66 -10.75
CA THR A 75 -24.97 -33.25 -10.11
C THR A 75 -24.85 -33.03 -8.60
N ALA A 76 -24.09 -33.86 -7.87
CA ALA A 76 -23.80 -33.65 -6.44
C ALA A 76 -22.93 -32.41 -6.21
N ILE A 77 -21.89 -32.21 -7.02
CA ILE A 77 -21.01 -31.03 -6.95
C ILE A 77 -21.79 -29.74 -7.23
N ASN A 78 -22.65 -29.75 -8.25
CA ASN A 78 -23.48 -28.60 -8.60
C ASN A 78 -24.53 -28.30 -7.52
N ARG A 79 -25.10 -29.34 -6.90
CA ARG A 79 -26.02 -29.19 -5.76
C ARG A 79 -25.30 -28.61 -4.54
N GLU A 80 -24.12 -29.09 -4.20
CA GLU A 80 -23.35 -28.60 -3.06
C GLU A 80 -22.91 -27.14 -3.23
N ARG A 81 -22.47 -26.76 -4.44
CA ARG A 81 -22.21 -25.35 -4.77
C ARG A 81 -23.47 -24.50 -4.74
N ALA A 82 -24.60 -25.02 -5.23
CA ALA A 82 -25.87 -24.31 -5.20
C ALA A 82 -26.35 -24.08 -3.75
N LEU A 83 -26.23 -25.09 -2.88
CA LEU A 83 -26.57 -25.01 -1.46
C LEU A 83 -25.61 -24.09 -0.69
N GLY A 84 -24.31 -24.13 -0.98
CA GLY A 84 -23.33 -23.20 -0.37
C GLY A 84 -23.57 -21.75 -0.77
N ASN A 85 -23.90 -21.51 -2.04
CA ASN A 85 -24.26 -20.17 -2.53
C ASN A 85 -25.60 -19.68 -1.97
N PHE A 86 -26.57 -20.58 -1.80
CA PHE A 86 -27.86 -20.27 -1.18
C PHE A 86 -27.70 -19.98 0.31
N ALA A 87 -26.92 -20.80 1.03
CA ALA A 87 -26.65 -20.60 2.45
C ALA A 87 -26.00 -19.22 2.71
N ARG A 88 -25.06 -18.77 1.89
CA ARG A 88 -24.47 -17.40 2.00
C ARG A 88 -25.46 -16.26 1.83
N ARG A 89 -26.59 -16.48 1.15
CA ARG A 89 -27.64 -15.45 1.00
C ARG A 89 -28.52 -15.34 2.25
N PHE A 90 -28.54 -16.38 3.07
CA PHE A 90 -29.33 -16.44 4.31
C PHE A 90 -28.48 -16.50 5.58
N THR A 91 -27.14 -16.55 5.46
CA THR A 91 -26.26 -16.32 6.61
C THR A 91 -26.49 -14.89 7.08
N PRO A 92 -26.79 -14.66 8.37
CA PRO A 92 -26.81 -13.31 8.91
C PRO A 92 -25.44 -12.71 8.61
N TYR A 93 -25.43 -11.61 7.86
CA TYR A 93 -24.19 -10.90 7.54
C TYR A 93 -23.45 -10.69 8.86
N PRO A 94 -22.19 -11.15 9.03
CA PRO A 94 -21.39 -10.66 10.13
C PRO A 94 -21.33 -9.16 9.89
N THR A 95 -22.06 -8.40 10.71
CA THR A 95 -22.23 -6.98 10.47
C THR A 95 -20.82 -6.41 10.40
N GLN A 96 -20.50 -5.79 9.28
CA GLN A 96 -19.21 -5.13 9.05
C GLN A 96 -18.86 -4.25 10.27
N SER A 97 -19.90 -3.75 10.95
CA SER A 97 -19.93 -3.10 12.26
C SER A 97 -19.18 -3.81 13.40
N ALA A 98 -19.34 -5.12 13.66
CA ALA A 98 -18.67 -5.75 14.82
C ALA A 98 -17.15 -5.85 14.63
N ARG A 99 -16.71 -6.23 13.42
CA ARG A 99 -15.29 -6.19 13.04
C ARG A 99 -14.78 -4.75 12.97
N ALA A 100 -15.55 -3.83 12.41
CA ALA A 100 -15.19 -2.41 12.34
C ALA A 100 -15.11 -1.76 13.73
N TYR A 101 -15.95 -2.17 14.68
CA TYR A 101 -15.98 -1.63 16.05
C TYR A 101 -14.75 -2.10 16.86
N VAL A 102 -14.43 -3.40 16.80
CA VAL A 102 -13.21 -3.93 17.43
C VAL A 102 -11.95 -3.35 16.79
N LEU A 103 -11.91 -3.27 15.45
CA LEU A 103 -10.80 -2.63 14.74
C LEU A 103 -10.72 -1.13 15.02
N SER A 104 -11.84 -0.41 15.15
CA SER A 104 -11.90 1.01 15.54
C SER A 104 -11.36 1.25 16.95
N ALA A 105 -11.76 0.41 17.92
CA ALA A 105 -11.31 0.51 19.31
C ALA A 105 -9.81 0.24 19.48
N ILE A 106 -9.22 -0.59 18.61
CA ILE A 106 -7.78 -0.87 18.56
C ILE A 106 -7.04 0.20 17.71
N SER A 107 -7.66 0.67 16.62
CA SER A 107 -7.11 1.65 15.68
C SER A 107 -6.78 3.00 16.33
N GLY A 108 -7.40 3.35 17.46
CA GLY A 108 -7.08 4.57 18.18
C GLY A 108 -5.76 4.52 18.95
N LYS A 109 -5.22 3.32 19.21
CA LYS A 109 -4.06 3.11 20.10
C LYS A 109 -2.76 2.83 19.36
N THR A 110 -2.82 2.36 18.13
CA THR A 110 -1.64 2.00 17.33
C THR A 110 -1.60 2.74 16.00
N TRP A 111 -0.41 2.90 15.44
CA TRP A 111 -0.17 3.40 14.10
C TRP A 111 0.64 2.38 13.32
N THR A 112 0.09 1.90 12.21
CA THR A 112 0.77 0.94 11.32
C THR A 112 1.20 1.64 10.04
N HIS A 113 2.44 1.42 9.62
CA HIS A 113 2.99 2.06 8.43
C HIS A 113 4.01 1.18 7.72
N ASN A 114 4.19 1.39 6.41
CA ASN A 114 5.13 0.63 5.61
C ASN A 114 6.50 1.32 5.62
N PHE A 115 7.52 0.56 5.99
CA PHE A 115 8.91 0.98 6.00
C PHE A 115 9.70 0.15 5.01
N TYR A 116 10.68 0.76 4.36
CA TYR A 116 11.59 0.09 3.43
C TYR A 116 13.03 0.31 3.87
N CYS A 117 13.72 -0.73 4.31
CA CYS A 117 15.11 -0.64 4.74
C CYS A 117 16.08 -0.79 3.55
N LEU A 118 16.92 0.22 3.35
CA LEU A 118 18.01 0.29 2.37
C LEU A 118 19.32 -0.16 3.04
N ALA A 119 20.20 -0.77 2.26
CA ALA A 119 21.50 -1.17 2.77
C ALA A 119 22.54 -0.06 2.70
N ASN A 120 22.51 0.78 1.66
CA ASN A 120 23.54 1.79 1.43
C ASN A 120 23.21 3.11 2.13
N HIS A 121 24.19 3.68 2.85
CA HIS A 121 24.04 4.93 3.62
C HIS A 121 23.89 6.20 2.76
N GLU A 122 24.44 6.21 1.54
CA GLU A 122 24.34 7.33 0.59
C GLU A 122 23.15 7.20 -0.37
N GLN A 123 22.36 6.13 -0.27
CA GLN A 123 21.28 5.88 -1.21
C GLN A 123 20.18 6.96 -1.11
N CYS A 124 20.06 7.74 -2.18
CA CYS A 124 19.06 8.81 -2.33
C CYS A 124 18.03 8.50 -3.43
N VAL A 125 18.02 7.28 -3.98
CA VAL A 125 17.11 6.87 -5.06
C VAL A 125 16.46 5.54 -4.70
N SER A 126 15.16 5.40 -5.03
CA SER A 126 14.41 4.18 -4.83
C SER A 126 15.06 2.98 -5.53
N PRO A 127 15.14 1.81 -4.86
CA PRO A 127 15.80 0.63 -5.42
C PRO A 127 15.09 0.08 -6.67
N THR A 128 15.89 -0.48 -7.58
CA THR A 128 15.45 -1.24 -8.77
C THR A 128 14.89 -2.61 -8.37
N SER A 129 14.15 -3.27 -9.26
CA SER A 129 13.51 -4.56 -8.96
C SER A 129 14.50 -5.62 -8.47
N ASP A 130 15.66 -5.74 -9.12
CA ASP A 130 16.68 -6.72 -8.75
C ASP A 130 17.30 -6.42 -7.38
N LEU A 131 17.51 -5.14 -7.07
CA LEU A 131 18.01 -4.74 -5.75
C LEU A 131 16.97 -4.99 -4.66
N LYS A 132 15.67 -4.81 -4.97
CA LYS A 132 14.61 -5.13 -4.01
C LYS A 132 14.64 -6.60 -3.59
N ALA A 133 14.76 -7.51 -4.55
CA ALA A 133 14.83 -8.94 -4.27
C ALA A 133 16.03 -9.31 -3.38
N LYS A 134 17.21 -8.71 -3.63
CA LYS A 134 18.40 -8.91 -2.80
C LYS A 134 18.22 -8.37 -1.38
N LEU A 135 17.61 -7.19 -1.24
CA LEU A 135 17.34 -6.60 0.07
C LEU A 135 16.37 -7.45 0.89
N GLU A 136 15.33 -7.98 0.25
CA GLU A 136 14.36 -8.86 0.90
C GLU A 136 14.99 -10.17 1.36
N GLN A 137 15.83 -10.80 0.52
CA GLN A 137 16.63 -11.98 0.91
C GLN A 137 17.56 -11.69 2.09
N ALA A 138 18.13 -10.48 2.16
CA ALA A 138 18.98 -10.04 3.25
C ALA A 138 18.23 -9.72 4.56
N GLY A 139 16.90 -9.91 4.60
CA GLY A 139 16.04 -9.52 5.72
C GLY A 139 15.85 -8.00 5.86
N LEU A 140 16.31 -7.23 4.87
CA LEU A 140 16.06 -5.81 4.66
C LEU A 140 14.82 -5.65 3.74
N GLY A 141 14.60 -4.47 3.16
CA GLY A 141 13.49 -4.24 2.24
C GLY A 141 12.19 -3.79 2.93
N GLU A 142 11.04 -4.06 2.30
CA GLU A 142 9.73 -3.58 2.77
C GLU A 142 9.20 -4.42 3.93
N LYS A 143 8.85 -3.76 5.04
CA LYS A 143 8.08 -4.35 6.14
C LYS A 143 7.01 -3.40 6.64
N ARG A 144 5.86 -3.96 6.98
CA ARG A 144 4.75 -3.25 7.60
C ARG A 144 4.87 -3.34 9.11
N ILE A 145 5.10 -2.20 9.75
CA ILE A 145 5.42 -2.14 11.18
C ILE A 145 4.30 -1.43 11.93
N CYS A 146 3.89 -2.03 13.05
CA CYS A 146 2.89 -1.47 13.95
C CYS A 146 3.59 -0.88 15.19
N PHE A 147 3.26 0.37 15.50
CA PHE A 147 3.76 1.09 16.67
C PHE A 147 2.61 1.54 17.55
N ASP A 148 2.90 1.83 18.82
CA ASP A 148 1.97 2.59 19.66
C ASP A 148 1.84 4.03 19.17
N ARG A 149 0.62 4.57 19.26
CA ARG A 149 0.26 5.87 18.69
C ARG A 149 1.03 7.05 19.31
N GLN A 150 1.54 6.85 20.54
CA GLN A 150 2.33 7.80 21.32
C GLN A 150 3.77 7.34 21.53
N ALA A 151 4.25 6.37 20.77
CA ALA A 151 5.61 5.86 20.89
C ALA A 151 6.65 6.98 20.72
N SER A 152 7.62 7.00 21.63
CA SER A 152 8.73 7.94 21.65
C SER A 152 9.79 7.59 20.60
N ALA A 153 10.81 8.43 20.44
CA ALA A 153 11.91 8.14 19.52
C ALA A 153 12.71 6.89 19.92
N ILE A 154 12.79 6.59 21.23
CA ILE A 154 13.48 5.40 21.75
C ILE A 154 12.69 4.14 21.36
N ASP A 155 11.37 4.18 21.53
CA ASP A 155 10.49 3.06 21.18
C ASP A 155 10.49 2.79 19.68
N VAL A 156 10.46 3.85 18.86
CA VAL A 156 10.54 3.75 17.40
C VAL A 156 11.87 3.13 16.98
N LYS A 157 12.99 3.61 17.55
CA LYS A 157 14.32 3.05 17.29
C LYS A 157 14.37 1.57 17.66
N ALA A 158 13.99 1.21 18.88
CA ALA A 158 14.02 -0.16 19.36
C ALA A 158 13.18 -1.09 18.49
N LYS A 159 11.97 -0.64 18.09
CA LYS A 159 11.10 -1.43 17.21
C LYS A 159 11.67 -1.60 15.80
N LEU A 160 12.33 -0.57 15.27
CA LEU A 160 13.00 -0.67 13.97
C LEU A 160 14.20 -1.61 14.02
N GLU A 161 14.98 -1.59 15.09
CA GLU A 161 16.11 -2.50 15.31
C GLU A 161 15.66 -3.94 15.59
N GLU A 162 14.50 -4.15 16.21
CA GLU A 162 13.86 -5.47 16.36
C GLU A 162 13.45 -6.04 14.99
N VAL A 163 12.83 -5.20 14.15
CA VAL A 163 12.32 -5.61 12.84
C VAL A 163 13.44 -5.73 11.79
N TYR A 164 14.47 -4.90 11.89
CA TYR A 164 15.67 -4.92 11.04
C TYR A 164 16.92 -5.04 11.92
N PRO A 165 17.28 -6.26 12.38
CA PRO A 165 18.42 -6.47 13.29
C PRO A 165 19.74 -5.90 12.76
N LYS A 166 19.94 -5.95 11.44
CA LYS A 166 21.13 -5.41 10.78
C LYS A 166 21.30 -3.90 10.93
N LEU A 167 20.23 -3.15 11.21
CA LEU A 167 20.26 -1.70 11.35
C LEU A 167 21.11 -1.24 12.54
N GLN A 168 21.28 -2.10 13.55
CA GLN A 168 22.12 -1.82 14.73
C GLN A 168 23.60 -1.55 14.35
N PHE A 169 24.07 -2.15 13.27
CA PHE A 169 25.45 -1.99 12.77
C PHE A 169 25.63 -0.74 11.88
N GLY A 170 24.54 -0.07 11.49
CA GLY A 170 24.56 1.10 10.61
C GLY A 170 24.88 2.42 11.29
N GLY A 171 25.11 2.42 12.61
CA GLY A 171 25.48 3.62 13.37
C GLY A 171 24.35 4.64 13.56
N GLY A 172 23.10 4.18 13.44
CA GLY A 172 21.90 5.02 13.39
C GLY A 172 21.23 4.96 12.03
N PHE A 173 20.13 5.70 11.87
CA PHE A 173 19.34 5.69 10.64
C PHE A 173 18.65 7.01 10.36
N ASP A 174 18.48 7.27 9.07
CA ASP A 174 17.69 8.36 8.54
C ASP A 174 16.38 7.82 7.96
N ILE A 175 15.30 8.58 8.09
CA ILE A 175 14.03 8.30 7.41
C ILE A 175 13.89 9.25 6.23
N LEU A 176 13.62 8.69 5.05
CA LEU A 176 13.44 9.41 3.80
C LEU A 176 12.02 9.23 3.27
N ARG A 177 11.55 10.23 2.55
CA ARG A 177 10.31 10.19 1.77
C ARG A 177 10.65 10.20 0.29
N ARG A 178 9.90 9.46 -0.51
CA ARG A 178 9.97 9.60 -1.97
C ARG A 178 9.35 10.92 -2.44
N VAL A 179 10.03 11.65 -3.32
CA VAL A 179 9.46 12.81 -4.02
C VAL A 179 8.36 12.34 -4.98
N ALA A 180 7.25 13.08 -5.07
CA ALA A 180 6.18 12.73 -5.99
C ALA A 180 6.71 12.70 -7.43
N GLN A 181 6.25 11.72 -8.22
CA GLN A 181 6.58 11.56 -9.65
C GLN A 181 8.05 11.23 -9.99
N THR A 182 8.99 11.33 -9.05
CA THR A 182 10.39 10.90 -9.25
C THR A 182 10.72 9.65 -8.42
N LYS A 183 11.92 9.09 -8.63
CA LYS A 183 12.45 8.00 -7.81
C LYS A 183 13.31 8.51 -6.66
N ASP A 184 13.43 9.82 -6.48
CA ASP A 184 14.34 10.42 -5.53
C ASP A 184 13.79 10.34 -4.11
N LEU A 185 14.70 10.18 -3.17
CA LEU A 185 14.44 10.07 -1.74
C LEU A 185 15.00 11.31 -1.06
N VAL A 186 14.13 12.00 -0.32
CA VAL A 186 14.48 13.20 0.42
C VAL A 186 14.42 12.90 1.91
N PHE A 187 15.48 13.26 2.60
CA PHE A 187 15.62 13.14 4.04
C PHE A 187 14.54 13.93 4.79
N ILE A 188 13.85 13.27 5.72
CA ILE A 188 12.91 13.91 6.64
C ILE A 188 13.70 14.35 7.86
N ARG A 189 13.93 15.65 8.04
CA ARG A 189 14.70 16.11 9.21
C ARG A 189 14.00 15.71 10.53
N PRO A 190 14.69 15.03 11.45
CA PRO A 190 14.12 14.72 12.75
C PRO A 190 14.00 16.00 13.58
N PRO A 191 13.00 16.09 14.48
CA PRO A 191 12.99 17.11 15.51
C PRO A 191 14.12 16.85 16.52
N ARG A 192 14.42 17.80 17.41
CA ARG A 192 15.45 17.64 18.46
C ARG A 192 15.26 16.40 19.34
N SER A 193 14.02 15.94 19.49
CA SER A 193 13.64 14.75 20.25
C SER A 193 13.81 13.43 19.48
N GLY A 194 14.18 13.46 18.19
CA GLY A 194 14.22 12.29 17.31
C GLY A 194 12.86 11.91 16.71
N TYR A 195 12.82 10.83 15.93
CA TYR A 195 11.61 10.36 15.24
C TYR A 195 10.62 9.68 16.18
N SER A 196 9.60 10.40 16.64
CA SER A 196 8.46 9.83 17.36
C SER A 196 7.30 9.50 16.42
N VAL A 197 6.41 8.59 16.82
CA VAL A 197 5.21 8.26 16.01
C VAL A 197 4.31 9.47 15.78
N PRO A 198 4.01 10.34 16.78
CA PRO A 198 3.24 11.56 16.54
C PRO A 198 3.91 12.47 15.50
N PHE A 199 5.25 12.56 15.48
CA PHE A 199 5.96 13.31 14.47
C PHE A 199 5.81 12.67 13.08
N LEU A 200 6.09 11.36 12.95
CA LEU A 200 6.02 10.65 11.68
C LEU A 200 4.60 10.62 11.10
N ARG A 201 3.57 10.49 11.95
CA ARG A 201 2.17 10.43 11.52
C ARG A 201 1.61 11.81 11.14
N ASP A 202 1.74 12.78 12.03
CA ASP A 202 0.98 14.05 11.93
C ASP A 202 1.80 15.20 11.37
N LYS A 203 3.10 15.27 11.72
CA LYS A 203 3.96 16.40 11.37
C LYS A 203 4.80 16.16 10.13
N SER A 204 5.10 14.89 9.84
CA SER A 204 5.81 14.52 8.62
C SER A 204 4.84 14.45 7.45
N ILE A 205 5.38 14.60 6.24
CA ILE A 205 4.61 14.49 4.99
C ILE A 205 4.54 13.01 4.53
N LEU A 206 4.81 12.04 5.41
CA LEU A 206 4.71 10.62 5.07
C LEU A 206 3.27 10.22 4.76
N LYS A 207 2.29 10.60 5.60
CA LYS A 207 0.87 10.21 5.44
C LYS A 207 0.74 8.72 5.10
N GLN A 208 0.38 8.39 3.85
CA GLN A 208 0.23 7.04 3.31
C GLN A 208 1.44 6.56 2.49
N ALA A 209 2.37 7.45 2.16
CA ALA A 209 3.56 7.12 1.39
C ALA A 209 4.54 6.28 2.22
N MET A 210 5.21 5.34 1.57
CA MET A 210 6.20 4.47 2.21
C MET A 210 7.39 5.28 2.73
N ALA A 211 7.81 4.97 3.96
CA ALA A 211 9.00 5.53 4.58
C ALA A 211 10.23 4.69 4.21
N PHE A 212 11.28 5.31 3.69
CA PHE A 212 12.54 4.64 3.43
C PHE A 212 13.49 4.86 4.60
N ILE A 213 14.22 3.82 5.00
CA ILE A 213 15.22 3.87 6.07
C ILE A 213 16.57 3.62 5.42
N ARG A 214 17.58 4.43 5.74
CA ARG A 214 18.98 4.13 5.38
C ARG A 214 19.87 4.28 6.61
N PRO A 215 20.97 3.52 6.71
CA PRO A 215 21.96 3.73 7.76
C PRO A 215 22.68 5.08 7.59
N ILE A 216 23.33 5.56 8.64
CA ILE A 216 24.06 6.86 8.60
C ILE A 216 25.56 6.66 8.42
N GLN A 217 26.16 5.68 9.13
CA GLN A 217 27.61 5.59 9.28
C GLN A 217 28.25 4.49 8.44
N SER A 218 27.53 3.39 8.18
CA SER A 218 28.05 2.24 7.44
C SER A 218 26.95 1.56 6.64
N ASP A 219 27.34 1.00 5.50
CA ASP A 219 26.46 0.12 4.73
C ASP A 219 26.12 -1.14 5.52
N LEU A 220 24.90 -1.63 5.31
CA LEU A 220 24.40 -2.86 5.93
C LEU A 220 24.77 -4.07 5.08
N ASP A 221 25.01 -5.18 5.76
CA ASP A 221 25.31 -6.44 5.10
C ASP A 221 24.11 -6.98 4.31
N MET A 222 24.33 -7.28 3.02
CA MET A 222 23.33 -7.88 2.12
C MET A 222 23.37 -9.41 2.10
N THR A 223 24.12 -10.08 2.97
CA THR A 223 24.07 -11.55 3.08
C THR A 223 22.64 -12.03 3.33
N PRO A 224 22.17 -13.06 2.59
CA PRO A 224 20.82 -13.57 2.78
C PRO A 224 20.67 -14.14 4.19
N VAL A 225 19.61 -13.73 4.89
CA VAL A 225 19.27 -14.36 6.17
C VAL A 225 18.72 -15.72 5.83
N ALA A 226 19.33 -16.79 6.37
CA ALA A 226 18.85 -18.14 6.18
C ALA A 226 17.39 -18.20 6.64
N VAL A 227 16.48 -18.23 5.66
CA VAL A 227 15.07 -18.46 5.93
C VAL A 227 15.01 -19.92 6.32
N MET A 228 14.95 -20.19 7.63
CA MET A 228 14.56 -21.52 8.07
C MET A 228 13.13 -21.70 7.64
N ASP A 229 12.98 -22.39 6.51
CA ASP A 229 11.69 -22.73 5.92
C ASP A 229 10.97 -23.67 6.88
N SER A 230 10.01 -23.14 7.64
CA SER A 230 9.16 -23.92 8.55
C SER A 230 8.14 -24.80 7.81
N SER A 231 8.38 -25.13 6.53
CA SER A 231 7.43 -25.81 5.64
C SER A 231 7.68 -27.32 5.46
N GLU A 232 8.56 -27.97 6.24
CA GLU A 232 8.82 -29.41 6.09
C GLU A 232 8.60 -30.19 7.39
N VAL A 233 7.33 -30.24 7.83
CA VAL A 233 6.82 -31.31 8.70
C VAL A 233 5.46 -31.78 8.19
N SER A 234 5.42 -32.52 7.07
CA SER A 234 4.35 -33.50 6.82
C SER A 234 4.62 -34.43 5.64
N SER A 235 5.20 -35.60 5.92
CA SER A 235 4.95 -36.91 5.26
C SER A 235 5.98 -37.89 5.82
N HIS A 236 5.66 -38.66 6.88
CA HIS A 236 5.06 -40.01 6.81
C HIS A 236 5.70 -40.92 5.78
#